data_AF-A0A1I7IUV2-F1
#
_entry.id   AF-A0A1I7IUV2-F1
#
_cell.length_a   1.000
_cell.length_b   1.000
_cell.length_c   1.000
_cell.angle_alpha   90.00
_cell.angle_beta   90.00
_cell.angle_gamma   90.00
#
_symmetry.space_group_name_H-M   'P 1'
#
loop_
_entity.id
_entity.type
_entity.pdbx_description
1 polymer ?
#
loop_
_entity_poly.entity_id
_entity_poly.type
_entity_poly.pdbx_seq_one_letter_code
_entity_poly.pdbx_strand_id
1 'polypeptide(L)'
;MMMIAKYKGNFYNYSCEKEKIDWNHNVAINCGKSYLSTRRLEKQLSGFIKRNDIMYMKIDEQSLSDIFYIEYIVGYDTDLPSIPTEWIVQDIIDEKIKVEYGLGHLPGWSACDKYTSFNLIDKDDIKSSKLQYVYTKKDGIKYSEPVVDEKRVDIDELIRVYREYWWKNL
;
A
#
# COMPACT_ATOMS: atom_id res chain seq x y z
N MET A 1 -1.14 6.18 1.53
CA MET A 1 -0.28 4.99 1.44
C MET A 1 0.26 4.61 2.81
N MET A 2 0.15 3.34 3.20
CA MET A 2 0.58 2.85 4.51
C MET A 2 1.95 2.18 4.38
N MET A 3 2.87 2.48 5.29
CA MET A 3 4.20 1.85 5.30
C MET A 3 4.16 0.61 6.18
N ILE A 4 4.96 -0.37 5.82
CA ILE A 4 5.15 -1.62 6.50
C ILE A 4 6.63 -1.69 6.90
N ALA A 5 6.89 -2.12 8.13
CA ALA A 5 8.25 -2.36 8.58
C ALA A 5 8.42 -3.78 9.12
N LYS A 6 9.60 -4.34 8.85
CA LYS A 6 10.02 -5.63 9.43
C LYS A 6 10.87 -5.37 10.67
N TYR A 7 10.39 -5.86 11.81
CA TYR A 7 11.07 -5.78 13.10
C TYR A 7 11.09 -7.16 13.74
N LYS A 8 12.30 -7.66 14.07
CA LYS A 8 12.51 -8.98 14.70
C LYS A 8 11.71 -10.11 14.01
N GLY A 9 11.76 -10.14 12.68
CA GLY A 9 11.13 -11.18 11.85
C GLY A 9 9.62 -10.99 11.60
N ASN A 10 8.98 -9.96 12.17
CA ASN A 10 7.55 -9.70 12.01
C ASN A 10 7.30 -8.39 11.26
N PHE A 11 6.23 -8.37 10.47
CA PHE A 11 5.75 -7.17 9.77
C PHE A 11 4.71 -6.43 10.61
N TYR A 12 4.87 -5.11 10.67
CA TYR A 12 4.03 -4.16 11.42
C TYR A 12 3.66 -2.96 10.55
N ASN A 13 2.54 -2.31 10.87
CA ASN A 13 2.25 -0.98 10.34
C ASN A 13 3.28 0.00 10.88
N TYR A 14 3.93 0.73 9.98
CA TYR A 14 4.95 1.71 10.31
C TYR A 14 4.44 3.12 10.04
N SER A 15 4.41 3.92 11.09
CA SER A 15 4.07 5.35 10.98
C SER A 15 5.35 6.17 11.03
N CYS A 16 5.59 6.90 9.95
CA CYS A 16 6.71 7.82 9.74
C CYS A 16 6.26 9.03 8.91
N GLU A 17 7.05 10.09 8.92
CA GLU A 17 6.99 11.14 7.91
C GLU A 17 7.47 10.58 6.58
N LYS A 18 6.95 11.17 5.50
CA LYS A 18 7.17 10.71 4.13
C LYS A 18 7.55 11.89 3.27
N GLU A 19 8.55 11.69 2.43
CA GLU A 19 8.90 12.63 1.37
C GLU A 19 8.50 12.04 0.03
N LYS A 20 7.91 12.87 -0.82
CA LYS A 20 7.64 12.52 -2.21
C LYS A 20 8.90 12.82 -3.03
N ILE A 21 9.52 11.79 -3.59
CA ILE A 21 10.75 11.93 -4.36
C ILE A 21 10.48 12.01 -5.87
N ASP A 22 9.39 11.39 -6.33
CA ASP A 22 8.89 11.47 -7.69
C ASP A 22 7.36 11.38 -7.69
N TRP A 23 6.75 11.32 -8.87
CA TRP A 23 5.31 11.47 -9.02
C TRP A 23 4.54 10.28 -8.43
N ASN A 24 5.21 9.12 -8.33
CA ASN A 24 4.66 7.83 -7.93
C ASN A 24 5.16 7.38 -6.56
N HIS A 25 6.39 7.73 -6.17
CA HIS A 25 7.03 7.13 -4.99
C HIS A 25 7.20 8.07 -3.80
N ASN A 26 7.06 7.46 -2.61
CA ASN A 26 7.30 8.10 -1.33
C ASN A 26 8.42 7.36 -0.59
N VAL A 27 9.30 8.09 0.10
CA VAL A 27 10.32 7.51 0.98
C VAL A 27 10.04 7.81 2.44
N ALA A 28 10.36 6.86 3.33
CA ALA A 28 10.34 7.09 4.76
C ALA A 28 11.53 7.97 5.17
N ILE A 29 11.23 9.10 5.80
CA ILE A 29 12.25 9.96 6.38
C ILE A 29 12.51 9.48 7.81
N ASN A 30 13.74 9.64 8.30
CA ASN A 30 14.09 9.31 9.68
C ASN A 30 13.32 10.22 10.63
N CYS A 31 12.32 9.67 11.33
CA CYS A 31 11.51 10.44 12.25
C CYS A 31 11.83 10.04 13.68
N GLY A 32 12.30 11.01 14.47
CA GLY A 32 12.40 10.90 15.93
C GLY A 32 11.06 10.60 16.65
N LYS A 33 9.96 10.51 15.90
CA LYS A 33 8.58 10.20 16.31
C LYS A 33 7.98 8.96 15.61
N SER A 34 8.80 8.06 15.07
CA SER A 34 8.29 6.85 14.42
C SER A 34 7.72 5.82 15.40
N TYR A 35 6.70 5.08 14.98
CA TYR A 35 6.14 3.97 15.78
C TYR A 35 5.68 2.80 14.92
N LEU A 36 5.79 1.60 15.50
CA LEU A 36 5.13 0.39 15.00
C LEU A 36 3.74 0.29 15.59
N SER A 37 2.81 -0.29 14.82
CA SER A 37 1.47 -0.61 15.29
C SER A 37 0.98 -1.96 14.78
N THR A 38 0.14 -2.60 15.60
CA THR A 38 -0.47 -3.92 15.33
C THR A 38 -1.72 -4.08 16.21
N ARG A 39 -2.74 -4.74 15.70
CA ARG A 39 -3.92 -5.30 16.38
C ARG A 39 -3.72 -6.77 16.75
N ARG A 40 -2.80 -7.48 16.09
CA ARG A 40 -2.48 -8.89 16.36
C ARG A 40 -1.70 -9.08 17.68
N LEU A 41 -2.35 -9.66 18.68
CA LEU A 41 -1.79 -9.87 20.03
C LEU A 41 -0.56 -10.77 20.02
N GLU A 42 -0.51 -11.76 19.14
CA GLU A 42 0.63 -12.67 18.99
C GLU A 42 1.89 -11.97 18.46
N LYS A 43 1.77 -10.78 17.86
CA LYS A 43 2.90 -9.95 17.43
C LYS A 43 3.37 -8.97 18.52
N GLN A 44 2.69 -8.94 19.67
CA GLN A 44 3.03 -8.04 20.77
C GLN A 44 4.36 -8.46 21.39
N LEU A 45 5.39 -7.63 21.19
CA LEU A 45 6.67 -7.75 21.87
C LEU A 45 6.72 -6.81 23.08
N SER A 46 7.71 -7.03 23.95
CA SER A 46 7.98 -6.10 25.05
C SER A 46 8.19 -4.66 24.52
N GLY A 47 7.53 -3.70 25.16
CA GLY A 47 7.56 -2.28 24.77
C GLY A 47 6.31 -1.76 24.05
N PHE A 48 5.41 -2.64 23.61
CA PHE A 48 4.11 -2.22 23.06
C PHE A 48 3.15 -1.75 24.16
N ILE A 49 2.50 -0.61 23.91
CA ILE A 49 1.45 -0.02 24.74
C ILE A 49 0.11 -0.18 24.01
N LYS A 50 -0.86 -0.83 24.66
CA LYS A 50 -2.22 -0.98 24.12
C LYS A 50 -3.02 0.32 24.31
N ARG A 51 -3.63 0.81 23.24
CA ARG A 51 -4.63 1.89 23.25
C ARG A 51 -5.81 1.45 22.39
N ASN A 52 -6.96 1.20 23.03
CA ASN A 52 -8.11 0.54 22.40
C ASN A 52 -7.69 -0.84 21.84
N ASP A 53 -8.08 -1.15 20.60
CA ASP A 53 -7.76 -2.42 19.93
C ASP A 53 -6.42 -2.41 19.20
N ILE A 54 -5.63 -1.34 19.34
CA ILE A 54 -4.34 -1.20 18.65
C ILE A 54 -3.22 -1.09 19.69
N MET A 55 -2.13 -1.80 19.44
CA MET A 55 -0.91 -1.75 20.21
C MET A 55 0.13 -0.93 19.45
N TYR A 56 0.85 -0.06 20.15
CA TYR A 56 1.85 0.85 19.59
C TYR A 56 3.18 0.72 20.30
N MET A 57 4.28 0.84 19.57
CA MET A 57 5.62 0.91 20.15
C MET A 57 6.45 1.96 19.41
N LYS A 58 7.05 2.88 20.16
CA LYS A 58 8.03 3.82 19.59
C LYS A 58 9.25 3.02 19.11
N ILE A 59 9.75 3.33 17.92
CA ILE A 59 10.89 2.61 17.33
C ILE A 59 11.85 3.55 16.62
N ASP A 60 13.13 3.20 16.62
CA ASP A 60 14.14 3.81 15.76
C ASP A 60 14.16 3.08 14.41
N GLU A 61 14.22 3.83 13.31
CA GLU A 61 14.37 3.31 11.95
C GLU A 61 15.56 2.36 11.81
N GLN A 62 16.65 2.61 12.54
CA GLN A 62 17.85 1.76 12.54
C GLN A 62 17.56 0.33 13.01
N SER A 63 16.57 0.15 13.88
CA SER A 63 16.17 -1.16 14.42
C SER A 63 15.32 -2.00 13.45
N LEU A 64 14.87 -1.42 12.32
CA LEU A 64 14.04 -2.07 11.32
C LEU A 64 14.92 -2.69 10.24
N SER A 65 14.65 -3.91 9.80
CA SER A 65 15.41 -4.49 8.67
C SER A 65 14.86 -3.99 7.33
N ASP A 66 13.52 -3.94 7.21
CA ASP A 66 12.85 -3.60 5.97
C ASP A 66 11.84 -2.49 6.24
N ILE A 67 11.70 -1.57 5.30
CA ILE A 67 10.68 -0.53 5.26
C ILE A 67 10.20 -0.43 3.83
N PHE A 68 8.91 -0.67 3.62
CA PHE A 68 8.32 -0.67 2.29
C PHE A 68 6.85 -0.32 2.34
N TYR A 69 6.27 -0.13 1.16
CA TYR A 69 4.82 -0.16 0.98
C TYR A 69 4.50 -1.02 -0.24
N ILE A 70 3.23 -1.37 -0.40
CA ILE A 70 2.76 -2.19 -1.52
C ILE A 70 1.87 -1.32 -2.39
N GLU A 71 2.20 -1.22 -3.67
CA GLU A 71 1.28 -0.75 -4.70
C GLU A 71 0.58 -1.96 -5.32
N TYR A 72 -0.74 -1.87 -5.37
CA TYR A 72 -1.60 -2.88 -5.94
C TYR A 72 -1.99 -2.37 -7.33
N ILE A 73 -1.64 -3.11 -8.38
CA ILE A 73 -1.88 -2.68 -9.75
C ILE A 73 -2.69 -3.73 -10.48
N VAL A 74 -3.71 -3.28 -11.20
CA VAL A 74 -4.59 -4.12 -12.01
C VAL A 74 -4.60 -3.65 -13.47
N GLY A 75 -4.72 -4.61 -14.38
CA GLY A 75 -4.96 -4.37 -15.80
C GLY A 75 -6.45 -4.35 -16.09
N TYR A 76 -6.95 -3.23 -16.60
CA TYR A 76 -8.34 -3.05 -17.02
C TYR A 76 -8.38 -2.10 -18.22
N ASP A 77 -8.92 -2.59 -19.33
CA ASP A 77 -9.09 -1.78 -20.55
C ASP A 77 -10.44 -1.08 -20.49
N THR A 78 -10.45 0.21 -20.78
CA THR A 78 -11.68 1.02 -20.85
C THR A 78 -12.26 1.06 -22.25
N ASP A 79 -11.56 0.51 -23.24
CA ASP A 79 -11.82 0.64 -24.68
C ASP A 79 -11.79 2.10 -25.19
N LEU A 80 -11.35 3.04 -24.35
CA LEU A 80 -11.24 4.45 -24.69
C LEU A 80 -9.82 4.78 -25.17
N PRO A 81 -9.68 5.57 -26.24
CA PRO A 81 -8.38 5.96 -26.75
C PRO A 81 -7.63 6.82 -25.74
N SER A 82 -6.31 6.60 -25.64
CA SER A 82 -5.40 7.38 -24.79
C SER A 82 -5.65 7.28 -23.28
N ILE A 83 -6.42 6.29 -22.84
CA ILE A 83 -6.63 5.97 -21.42
C ILE A 83 -5.68 4.81 -21.02
N PRO A 84 -5.03 4.87 -19.84
CA PRO A 84 -4.14 3.81 -19.39
C PRO A 84 -4.89 2.49 -19.20
N THR A 85 -4.18 1.38 -19.42
CA THR A 85 -4.70 0.02 -19.20
C THR A 85 -4.24 -0.58 -17.86
N GLU A 86 -3.25 0.02 -17.21
CA GLU A 86 -2.81 -0.34 -15.86
C GLU A 86 -3.26 0.72 -14.86
N TRP A 87 -3.80 0.27 -13.73
CA TRP A 87 -4.43 1.13 -12.74
C TRP A 87 -3.94 0.79 -11.34
N ILE A 88 -3.59 1.83 -10.57
CA ILE A 88 -3.34 1.70 -9.14
C ILE A 88 -4.68 1.53 -8.42
N VAL A 89 -4.82 0.44 -7.68
CA VAL A 89 -5.99 0.16 -6.85
C VAL A 89 -6.02 1.15 -5.69
N GLN A 90 -7.11 1.90 -5.60
CA GLN A 90 -7.36 2.87 -4.53
C GLN A 90 -8.04 2.22 -3.32
N ASP A 91 -8.94 1.29 -3.56
CA ASP A 91 -9.63 0.52 -2.52
C ASP A 91 -10.19 -0.81 -3.07
N ILE A 92 -10.56 -1.71 -2.18
CA ILE A 92 -11.31 -2.94 -2.51
C ILE A 92 -12.57 -2.98 -1.65
N ILE A 93 -13.72 -2.79 -2.29
CA ILE A 93 -15.04 -2.64 -1.64
C ILE A 93 -15.94 -3.76 -2.16
N ASP A 94 -16.42 -4.63 -1.27
CA ASP A 94 -17.28 -5.76 -1.62
C ASP A 94 -16.73 -6.59 -2.80
N GLU A 95 -15.41 -6.86 -2.76
CA GLU A 95 -14.63 -7.57 -3.78
C GLU A 95 -14.46 -6.86 -5.13
N LYS A 96 -15.03 -5.64 -5.27
CA LYS A 96 -14.79 -4.78 -6.43
C LYS A 96 -13.55 -3.93 -6.23
N ILE A 97 -12.81 -3.74 -7.32
CA ILE A 97 -11.57 -3.01 -7.35
C ILE A 97 -11.87 -1.55 -7.69
N LYS A 98 -11.65 -0.64 -6.73
CA LYS A 98 -11.79 0.79 -6.96
C LYS A 98 -10.53 1.34 -7.62
N VAL A 99 -10.71 1.97 -8.77
CA VAL A 99 -9.66 2.72 -9.47
C VAL A 99 -10.11 4.15 -9.73
N GLU A 100 -9.17 5.09 -9.84
CA GLU A 100 -9.45 6.51 -10.03
C GLU A 100 -8.68 7.05 -11.24
N TYR A 101 -9.36 7.90 -12.02
CA TYR A 101 -8.80 8.66 -13.13
C TYR A 101 -8.78 10.14 -12.74
N GLY A 102 -7.58 10.70 -12.58
CA GLY A 102 -7.36 12.07 -12.08
C GLY A 102 -7.22 13.15 -13.15
N LEU A 103 -7.47 12.83 -14.42
CA LEU A 103 -7.35 13.78 -15.54
C LEU A 103 -8.70 14.13 -16.16
N GLY A 104 -9.80 13.86 -15.46
CA GLY A 104 -11.15 14.23 -15.86
C GLY A 104 -12.20 13.18 -15.54
N HIS A 105 -13.34 13.30 -16.22
CA HIS A 105 -14.47 12.40 -16.11
C HIS A 105 -14.51 11.44 -17.28
N LEU A 106 -14.33 10.15 -17.00
CA LEU A 106 -14.52 9.12 -18.00
C LEU A 106 -16.03 8.79 -18.16
N PRO A 107 -16.51 8.54 -19.39
CA PRO A 107 -17.87 8.09 -19.62
C PRO A 107 -18.21 6.83 -18.80
N GLY A 108 -19.37 6.84 -18.14
CA GLY A 108 -19.83 5.71 -17.31
C GLY A 108 -19.16 5.59 -15.95
N TRP A 109 -18.14 6.40 -15.64
CA TRP A 109 -17.49 6.43 -14.33
C TRP A 109 -18.18 7.43 -13.40
N SER A 110 -18.08 7.17 -12.10
CA SER A 110 -18.65 8.04 -11.08
C SER A 110 -17.73 9.22 -10.80
N ALA A 111 -18.27 10.44 -10.66
CA ALA A 111 -17.48 11.61 -10.28
C ALA A 111 -17.09 11.56 -8.80
N CYS A 112 -15.82 11.83 -8.49
CA CYS A 112 -15.31 11.99 -7.12
C CYS A 112 -15.12 13.47 -6.74
N ASP A 113 -14.55 14.25 -7.66
CA ASP A 113 -14.20 15.67 -7.48
C ASP A 113 -14.21 16.37 -8.84
N LYS A 114 -13.93 17.69 -8.88
CA LYS A 114 -14.02 18.57 -10.05
C LYS A 114 -13.28 18.06 -11.31
N TYR A 115 -12.25 17.23 -11.15
CA TYR A 115 -11.46 16.68 -12.26
C TYR A 115 -11.15 15.18 -12.09
N THR A 116 -11.88 14.48 -11.23
CA THR A 116 -11.58 13.07 -10.91
C THR A 116 -12.83 12.22 -11.06
N SER A 117 -12.67 11.06 -11.66
CA SER A 117 -13.70 10.01 -11.70
C SER A 117 -13.16 8.68 -11.19
N PHE A 118 -14.05 7.79 -10.76
CA PHE A 118 -13.71 6.46 -10.28
C PHE A 118 -14.65 5.41 -10.84
N ASN A 119 -14.18 4.17 -10.84
CA ASN A 119 -15.01 3.01 -11.14
C ASN A 119 -14.76 1.90 -10.12
N LEU A 120 -15.78 1.05 -9.93
CA LEU A 120 -15.71 -0.19 -9.16
C LEU A 120 -15.76 -1.34 -10.17
N ILE A 121 -14.59 -1.90 -10.44
CA ILE A 121 -14.43 -2.96 -11.44
C ILE A 121 -14.65 -4.32 -10.78
N ASP A 122 -15.48 -5.17 -11.37
CA ASP A 122 -15.64 -6.54 -10.91
C ASP A 122 -14.34 -7.33 -11.15
N LYS A 123 -13.97 -8.19 -10.20
CA LYS A 123 -12.70 -8.94 -10.27
C LYS A 123 -12.57 -9.79 -11.55
N ASP A 124 -13.70 -10.21 -12.11
CA ASP A 124 -13.76 -11.02 -13.34
C ASP A 124 -13.41 -10.20 -14.61
N ASP A 125 -13.52 -8.87 -14.55
CA ASP A 125 -13.15 -7.98 -15.64
C ASP A 125 -11.66 -7.63 -15.64
N ILE A 126 -10.94 -7.95 -14.56
CA ILE A 126 -9.50 -7.70 -14.42
C ILE A 126 -8.71 -8.64 -15.33
N LYS A 127 -7.89 -8.06 -16.22
CA LYS A 127 -7.09 -8.80 -17.21
C LYS A 127 -5.73 -9.23 -16.69
N SER A 128 -5.18 -8.49 -15.73
CA SER A 128 -3.90 -8.81 -15.09
C SER A 128 -3.82 -8.16 -13.72
N SER A 129 -2.96 -8.70 -12.86
CA SER A 129 -2.71 -8.11 -11.54
C SER A 129 -1.24 -8.28 -11.16
N LYS A 130 -0.70 -7.27 -10.48
CA LYS A 130 0.65 -7.28 -9.94
C LYS A 130 0.73 -6.52 -8.62
N LEU A 131 1.66 -6.96 -7.80
CA LEU A 131 2.06 -6.32 -6.56
C LEU A 131 3.44 -5.70 -6.78
N GLN A 132 3.59 -4.43 -6.42
CA GLN A 132 4.88 -3.77 -6.39
C GLN A 132 5.25 -3.46 -4.95
N TYR A 133 6.26 -4.15 -4.44
CA TYR A 133 6.83 -3.90 -3.12
C TYR A 133 7.90 -2.82 -3.27
N VAL A 134 7.61 -1.63 -2.78
CA VAL A 134 8.47 -0.46 -2.94
C VAL A 134 9.27 -0.26 -1.65
N TYR A 135 10.53 -0.69 -1.66
CA TYR A 135 11.42 -0.68 -0.51
C TYR A 135 12.22 0.62 -0.41
N THR A 136 12.13 1.28 0.75
CA THR A 136 13.01 2.38 1.14
C THR A 136 14.19 1.88 1.97
N LYS A 137 14.00 0.72 2.61
CA LYS A 137 15.04 -0.03 3.33
C LYS A 137 14.78 -1.53 3.12
N LYS A 138 15.82 -2.31 2.83
CA LYS A 138 15.73 -3.77 2.68
C LYS A 138 16.98 -4.42 3.25
N ASP A 139 16.80 -5.48 4.03
CA ASP A 139 17.91 -6.22 4.65
C ASP A 139 18.89 -5.32 5.44
N GLY A 140 18.36 -4.29 6.10
CA GLY A 140 19.13 -3.32 6.88
C GLY A 140 19.72 -2.15 6.08
N ILE A 141 19.70 -2.22 4.75
CA ILE A 141 20.29 -1.22 3.87
C ILE A 141 19.22 -0.19 3.48
N LYS A 142 19.46 1.09 3.77
CA LYS A 142 18.61 2.20 3.33
C LYS A 142 19.02 2.62 1.93
N TYR A 143 18.05 2.81 1.05
CA TYR A 143 18.30 3.27 -0.32
C TYR A 143 18.04 4.76 -0.46
N SER A 144 18.81 5.42 -1.32
CA SER A 144 18.57 6.82 -1.74
C SER A 144 17.37 6.93 -2.67
N GLU A 145 17.13 5.89 -3.46
CA GLU A 145 15.98 5.73 -4.35
C GLU A 145 15.31 4.38 -4.03
N PRO A 146 13.98 4.28 -4.03
CA PRO A 146 13.29 3.04 -3.72
C PRO A 146 13.65 1.91 -4.67
N VAL A 147 13.78 0.71 -4.12
CA VAL A 147 13.90 -0.52 -4.90
C VAL A 147 12.53 -1.13 -5.03
N VAL A 148 12.10 -1.41 -6.27
CA VAL A 148 10.80 -2.02 -6.55
C VAL A 148 10.97 -3.49 -6.87
N ASP A 149 10.37 -4.35 -6.05
CA ASP A 149 10.20 -5.77 -6.38
C ASP A 149 8.78 -5.98 -6.93
N GLU A 150 8.67 -6.37 -8.20
CA GLU A 150 7.40 -6.66 -8.85
C GLU A 150 7.08 -8.16 -8.81
N LYS A 151 5.84 -8.49 -8.45
CA LYS A 151 5.31 -9.86 -8.48
C LYS A 151 3.97 -9.88 -9.22
N ARG A 152 3.91 -10.60 -10.34
CA ARG A 152 2.64 -10.93 -11.00
C ARG A 152 1.89 -11.97 -10.18
N VAL A 153 0.59 -11.73 -9.98
CA VAL A 153 -0.30 -12.57 -9.17
C VAL A 153 -1.67 -12.64 -9.84
N ASP A 154 -2.50 -13.60 -9.47
CA ASP A 154 -3.92 -13.56 -9.80
C ASP A 154 -4.65 -12.52 -8.91
N ILE A 155 -5.90 -12.22 -9.27
CA ILE A 155 -6.67 -11.17 -8.60
C ILE A 155 -7.06 -11.56 -7.17
N ASP A 156 -7.29 -12.85 -6.90
CA ASP A 156 -7.65 -13.33 -5.56
C ASP A 156 -6.45 -13.21 -4.60
N GLU A 157 -5.23 -13.49 -5.06
CA GLU A 157 -3.98 -13.28 -4.32
C GLU A 157 -3.72 -11.78 -4.08
N LEU A 158 -3.99 -10.91 -5.07
CA LEU A 158 -3.91 -9.45 -4.88
C LEU A 158 -4.88 -9.00 -3.77
N ILE A 159 -6.14 -9.43 -3.82
CA ILE A 159 -7.16 -9.12 -2.80
C ILE A 159 -6.73 -9.67 -1.43
N ARG A 160 -6.17 -10.89 -1.38
CA ARG A 160 -5.68 -11.51 -0.15
C ARG A 160 -4.57 -10.68 0.48
N VAL A 161 -3.55 -10.29 -0.30
CA VAL A 161 -2.43 -9.45 0.18
C VAL A 161 -2.93 -8.07 0.57
N TYR A 162 -3.83 -7.47 -0.21
CA TYR A 162 -4.47 -6.20 0.13
C TYR A 162 -5.12 -6.30 1.50
N ARG A 163 -5.97 -7.31 1.73
CA ARG A 163 -6.62 -7.52 3.03
C ARG A 163 -5.61 -7.79 4.15
N GLU A 164 -4.56 -8.56 3.91
CA GLU A 164 -3.52 -8.90 4.90
C GLU A 164 -2.81 -7.66 5.43
N TYR A 165 -2.45 -6.73 4.54
CA TYR A 165 -1.74 -5.52 4.92
C TYR A 165 -2.69 -4.36 5.21
N TRP A 166 -3.91 -4.31 4.67
CA TRP A 166 -4.86 -3.22 4.95
C TRP A 166 -5.22 -3.14 6.45
N TRP A 167 -5.47 -1.92 6.91
CA TRP A 167 -5.64 -1.45 8.30
C TRP A 167 -6.43 -2.34 9.29
N LYS A 168 -7.21 -3.30 8.80
CA LYS A 168 -8.00 -4.23 9.63
C LYS A 168 -7.21 -5.43 10.16
N ASN A 169 -6.11 -5.85 9.51
CA ASN A 169 -5.49 -7.17 9.80
C ASN A 169 -4.04 -7.13 10.32
N LEU A 170 -3.45 -5.96 10.50
CA LEU A 170 -2.18 -5.79 11.23
C LEU A 170 -2.42 -5.28 12.64
#